data_AF-A0A536VWS0-F1
#
_entry.id   AF-A0A536VWS0-F1
#
_cell.length_a   1.000
_cell.length_b   1.000
_cell.length_c   1.000
_cell.angle_alpha   90.00
_cell.angle_beta   90.00
_cell.angle_gamma   90.00
#
_symmetry.space_group_name_H-M   'P 1'
#
loop_
_entity.id
_entity.type
_entity.pdbx_description
1 polymer ?
#
loop_
_entity_poly.entity_id
_entity_poly.type
_entity_poly.pdbx_seq_one_letter_code
_entity_poly.pdbx_strand_id
1 'polypeptide(L)' 'MTGATLTPAVAALWLFGTFFALMVLRVPVAFALGLACLPVLFIEPRLSPMVVFNTTFKAYNSFILLAVPFFLLTANLMNV' A
#
# COMPACT_ATOMS: atom_id res chain seq x y z
N MET A 1 -2.60 -4.78 29.76
CA MET A 1 -3.70 -4.17 28.98
C MET A 1 -3.06 -3.41 27.84
N THR A 2 -3.10 -3.92 26.61
CA THR A 2 -2.33 -3.29 25.53
C THR A 2 -3.24 -3.04 24.34
N GLY A 3 -3.96 -1.92 24.41
CA GLY A 3 -4.69 -1.37 23.26
C GLY A 3 -3.69 -0.92 22.20
N ALA A 4 -4.08 -1.02 20.92
CA ALA A 4 -3.38 -0.36 19.83
C ALA A 4 -3.20 1.13 20.16
N THR A 5 -2.03 1.70 19.88
CA THR A 5 -1.79 3.14 20.12
C THR A 5 -2.53 3.97 19.07
N LEU A 6 -2.66 3.44 17.84
CA LEU A 6 -3.49 4.02 16.79
C LEU A 6 -4.87 3.38 16.70
N THR A 7 -5.90 4.22 16.59
CA THR A 7 -7.23 3.75 16.17
C THR A 7 -7.19 3.37 14.68
N PRO A 8 -7.98 2.39 14.23
CA PRO A 8 -7.96 1.92 12.83
C PRO A 8 -8.17 3.05 11.80
N ALA A 9 -9.01 4.03 12.14
CA ALA A 9 -9.27 5.18 11.29
C ALA A 9 -8.04 6.10 11.12
N VAL A 10 -7.29 6.35 12.20
CA VAL A 10 -6.09 7.19 12.16
C VAL A 10 -4.95 6.46 11.43
N ALA A 11 -4.82 5.15 11.63
CA ALA A 11 -3.87 4.33 10.89
C ALA A 11 -4.17 4.34 9.37
N ALA A 12 -5.45 4.23 8.99
CA ALA A 12 -5.87 4.32 7.59
C ALA A 12 -5.55 5.69 6.98
N LEU A 13 -5.77 6.78 7.73
CA LEU A 13 -5.43 8.14 7.29
C LEU A 13 -3.94 8.29 6.99
N TRP A 14 -3.07 7.75 7.85
CA TRP A 14 -1.62 7.77 7.60
C TRP A 14 -1.24 6.92 6.38
N LEU A 15 -1.74 5.69 6.26
CA LEU A 15 -1.40 4.80 5.15
C LEU A 15 -1.90 5.36 3.81
N PHE A 16 -3.18 5.67 3.70
CA PHE A 16 -3.78 6.15 2.45
C PHE A 16 -3.37 7.58 2.14
N GLY A 17 -3.31 8.47 3.14
CA GLY A 17 -2.88 9.85 2.95
C GLY A 17 -1.47 9.93 2.38
N THR A 18 -0.53 9.18 2.95
CA THR A 18 0.86 9.14 2.46
C THR A 18 0.94 8.48 1.08
N PHE A 19 0.21 7.39 0.84
CA PHE A 19 0.18 6.72 -0.46
C PHE A 19 -0.34 7.63 -1.59
N PHE A 20 -1.48 8.29 -1.40
CA PHE A 20 -2.04 9.19 -2.40
C PHE A 20 -1.16 10.43 -2.61
N ALA A 21 -0.58 10.99 -1.55
CA ALA A 21 0.38 12.09 -1.67
C ALA A 21 1.59 11.71 -2.56
N LEU A 22 2.14 10.50 -2.37
CA LEU A 22 3.25 9.99 -3.19
C LEU A 22 2.83 9.72 -4.65
N MET A 23 1.60 9.25 -4.89
CA MET A 23 1.06 9.12 -6.25
C MET A 23 0.89 10.47 -6.95
N VAL A 24 0.40 11.50 -6.25
CA VAL A 24 0.29 12.86 -6.80
C VAL A 24 1.68 13.42 -7.16
N LEU A 25 2.70 13.11 -6.36
CA LEU A 25 4.10 13.41 -6.68
C LEU A 25 4.70 12.57 -7.82
N ARG A 26 3.91 11.69 -8.46
CA ARG A 26 4.35 10.77 -9.53
C ARG A 26 5.44 9.78 -9.10
N VAL A 27 5.53 9.47 -7.81
CA VAL A 27 6.37 8.37 -7.33
C VAL A 27 5.80 7.06 -7.88
N PRO A 28 6.63 6.15 -8.41
CA PRO A 28 6.11 4.87 -8.90
C PRO A 28 5.33 4.15 -7.80
N VAL A 29 4.22 3.51 -8.15
CA VAL A 29 3.33 2.80 -7.20
C VAL A 29 4.12 1.77 -6.37
N ALA A 30 5.14 1.17 -7.00
CA ALA A 30 6.16 0.29 -6.43
C ALA A 30 7.00 0.86 -5.28
N PHE A 31 7.07 2.19 -5.15
CA PHE A 31 7.75 2.86 -4.04
C PHE A 31 6.73 3.51 -3.10
N ALA A 32 5.62 4.03 -3.64
CA ALA A 32 4.58 4.68 -2.86
C ALA A 32 3.95 3.73 -1.81
N LEU A 33 3.63 2.49 -2.20
CA LEU A 33 3.05 1.49 -1.29
C LEU A 33 4.04 1.07 -0.18
N GLY A 34 5.35 0.96 -0.47
CA GLY A 34 6.37 0.66 0.53
C GLY A 34 6.63 1.80 1.51
N LEU A 35 6.74 3.03 1.00
CA LEU A 35 7.00 4.23 1.81
C LEU A 35 5.80 4.63 2.68
N ALA A 36 4.58 4.36 2.23
CA ALA A 36 3.36 4.66 2.99
C ALA A 36 3.28 3.92 4.34
N CYS A 37 3.99 2.79 4.50
CA CYS A 37 4.03 2.04 5.74
C CYS A 37 5.00 2.62 6.79
N LEU A 38 5.99 3.42 6.39
CA LEU A 38 7.01 3.96 7.30
C LEU A 38 6.43 4.76 8.48
N PRO A 39 5.47 5.69 8.29
CA PRO A 39 4.94 6.50 9.39
C PRO A 39 4.28 5.63 10.47
N VAL A 40 3.53 4.59 10.06
CA VAL A 40 2.83 3.69 10.98
C VAL A 40 3.80 2.78 11.73
N LEU A 41 4.88 2.34 11.06
CA LEU A 41 5.94 1.54 11.70
C LEU A 41 6.67 2.29 12.82
N PHE A 42 6.85 3.61 12.69
CA PHE A 42 7.48 4.41 13.75
C PHE A 42 6.56 4.66 14.95
N ILE A 43 5.23 4.69 14.73
CA ILE A 43 4.25 5.01 15.78
C ILE A 43 3.82 3.77 16.58
N GLU A 44 3.84 2.59 15.94
CA GLU A 44 3.29 1.37 16.51
C GLU A 44 4.41 0.37 16.85
N PRO A 45 5.00 0.41 18.06
CA PRO A 45 6.16 -0.41 18.44
C PRO A 45 5.90 -1.93 18.50
N ARG A 46 4.65 -2.33 18.30
CA ARG A 46 4.16 -3.73 18.34
C ARG A 46 4.12 -4.36 16.94
N LEU A 47 4.03 -3.53 15.90
CA LEU A 47 4.12 -4.02 14.53
C LEU A 47 5.58 -4.38 14.28
N SER A 48 5.87 -5.69 14.27
CA SER A 48 7.17 -6.16 13.80
C SER A 48 7.38 -5.62 12.38
N PRO A 49 8.40 -4.79 12.13
CA PRO A 49 8.65 -4.19 10.81
C PRO A 49 8.74 -5.24 9.70
N MET A 50 9.16 -6.44 10.08
CA MET A 50 9.29 -7.60 9.21
C MET A 50 7.94 -8.15 8.72
N VAL A 51 6.87 -8.06 9.51
CA VAL A 51 5.52 -8.53 9.11
C VAL A 51 4.90 -7.59 8.10
N VAL A 52 4.92 -6.28 8.37
CA VAL A 52 4.40 -5.24 7.46
C VAL A 52 5.14 -5.29 6.12
N PHE A 53 6.48 -5.34 6.17
CA PHE A 53 7.32 -5.50 4.98
C PHE A 53 6.94 -6.74 4.16
N ASN A 54 6.74 -7.90 4.81
CA ASN A 54 6.33 -9.14 4.12
C ASN A 54 4.98 -9.00 3.43
N THR A 55 3.97 -8.44 4.10
CA THR A 55 2.63 -8.24 3.52
C THR A 55 2.66 -7.27 2.34
N THR A 56 3.43 -6.19 2.40
CA THR A 56 3.56 -5.23 1.30
C THR A 56 4.30 -5.84 0.10
N PHE A 57 5.35 -6.62 0.32
CA PHE A 57 6.05 -7.34 -0.75
C PHE A 57 5.16 -8.40 -1.42
N LYS A 58 4.34 -9.12 -0.64
CA LYS A 58 3.34 -10.03 -1.20
C LYS A 58 2.30 -9.29 -2.05
N ALA A 59 1.85 -8.12 -1.60
CA ALA A 59 0.92 -7.29 -2.37
C ALA A 59 1.51 -6.83 -3.71
N TYR A 60 2.81 -6.48 -3.76
CA TYR A 60 3.49 -6.14 -5.02
C TYR A 60 3.54 -7.28 -6.03
N ASN A 61 3.88 -8.47 -5.55
CA ASN A 61 3.93 -9.66 -6.40
C ASN A 61 2.54 -9.98 -6.99
N SER A 62 1.49 -9.76 -6.19
CA SER A 62 0.11 -9.98 -6.61
C SER A 62 -0.46 -8.86 -7.51
N PHE A 63 0.00 -7.61 -7.38
CA PHE A 63 -0.43 -6.50 -8.25
C PHE A 63 -0.05 -6.73 -9.71
N ILE A 64 1.17 -7.22 -9.98
CA ILE A 64 1.62 -7.55 -11.34
C ILE A 64 0.74 -8.67 -11.93
N LEU A 65 0.37 -9.66 -11.13
CA LEU A 65 -0.50 -10.77 -11.54
C LEU A 65 -1.92 -10.30 -11.87
N LEU A 66 -2.40 -9.23 -11.20
CA LEU A 66 -3.70 -8.62 -11.47
C LEU A 66 -3.64 -7.62 -12.64
N ALA A 67 -2.49 -6.98 -12.89
CA ALA A 67 -2.33 -6.05 -14.01
C ALA A 67 -2.55 -6.74 -15.37
N VAL A 68 -2.08 -7.97 -15.55
CA VAL A 68 -2.21 -8.73 -16.82
C VAL A 68 -3.67 -8.88 -17.29
N PRO A 69 -4.61 -9.44 -16.49
CA PRO A 69 -6.00 -9.58 -16.91
C PRO A 69 -6.71 -8.24 -17.12
N PHE A 70 -6.44 -7.23 -16.29
CA PHE A 70 -7.05 -5.91 -16.45
C PHE A 70 -6.52 -5.15 -17.68
N PHE A 71 -5.26 -5.36 -18.05
CA PHE A 71 -4.68 -4.79 -19.26
C PHE A 71 -5.33 -5.38 -20.51
N LEU A 72 -5.54 -6.71 -20.53
CA LEU A 72 -6.24 -7.41 -21.62
C LEU A 72 -7.72 -7.01 -21.70
N LEU A 73 -8.41 -6.86 -20.56
CA LEU A 73 -9.78 -6.39 -20.50
C LEU A 73 -9.89 -4.95 -21.04
N THR A 74 -9.00 -4.06 -20.63
CA THR A 74 -8.96 -2.67 -21.10
C THR A 74 -8.69 -2.60 -22.61
N ALA A 75 -7.78 -3.43 -23.12
CA ALA A 75 -7.53 -3.54 -24.57
C ALA A 75 -8.79 -4.00 -25.33
N ASN A 76 -9.58 -4.92 -24.77
CA ASN A 76 -10.84 -5.35 -25.38
C ASN A 76 -11.91 -4.24 -25.36
N LEU A 77 -11.98 -3.47 -24.27
CA LEU A 77 -12.88 -2.32 -24.14
C LEU A 77 -12.51 -1.14 -25.05
N MET A 78 -11.23 -0.92 -25.34
CA MET A 78 -10.76 0.12 -26.27
C MET A 78 -10.87 -0.28 -27.74
N ASN A 79 -11.07 -1.58 -28.01
CA ASN A 79 -11.29 -2.12 -29.36
C ASN A 79 -12.79 -2.14 -29.75
N VAL A 80 -13.69 -1.80 -28.82
CA VAL A 80 -15.10 -1.51 -29.07
C VAL A 80 -15.25 -0.04 -29.43
#